data_AF-E9H7B6-F1
#
_entry.id   AF-E9H7B6-F1
#
_cell.length_a   1.000
_cell.length_b   1.000
_cell.length_c   1.000
_cell.angle_alpha   90.00
_cell.angle_beta   90.00
_cell.angle_gamma   90.00
#
_symmetry.space_group_name_H-M   'P 1'
#
loop_
_entity.id
_entity.type
_entity.pdbx_description
1 polymer ?
#
loop_
_entity_poly.entity_id
_entity_poly.type
_entity_poly.pdbx_seq_one_letter_code
_entity_poly.pdbx_strand_id
1 'polypeptide(L)'
;MTDQQWMLRYFKPFDTDSRWINGIGRTQAAVLGKENIHIVTSVNGVSKKCTISDVLYTPSIGINLFAVGVFTAGGSEVHFTESRAFIESGDGALEMTAT
;
A
#
# COMPACT_ATOMS: atom_id res chain seq x y z
N MET A 1 0.97 10.27 14.35
CA MET A 1 0.77 9.60 13.05
C MET A 1 0.61 10.68 12.01
N THR A 2 1.51 10.70 11.03
CA THR A 2 1.56 11.72 9.98
C THR A 2 0.68 11.28 8.83
N ASP A 3 -0.14 12.20 8.33
CA ASP A 3 -0.86 12.05 7.08
C ASP A 3 0.10 11.59 5.95
N GLN A 4 -0.20 10.46 5.30
CA GLN A 4 0.63 9.87 4.24
C GLN A 4 0.20 10.25 2.82
N GLN A 5 -0.69 11.24 2.65
CA GLN A 5 -1.15 11.68 1.34
C GLN A 5 0.02 12.11 0.43
N TRP A 6 1.09 12.68 0.98
CA TRP A 6 2.27 13.14 0.24
C TRP A 6 3.00 12.03 -0.53
N MET A 7 2.81 10.76 -0.15
CA MET A 7 3.38 9.61 -0.87
C MET A 7 2.66 9.31 -2.20
N LEU A 8 1.44 9.83 -2.36
CA LEU A 8 0.57 9.62 -3.51
C LEU A 8 0.80 10.73 -4.54
N ARG A 9 1.42 10.41 -5.68
CA ARG A 9 1.70 11.41 -6.71
C ARG A 9 0.48 11.64 -7.59
N TYR A 10 -0.03 12.87 -7.64
CA TYR A 10 -1.25 13.24 -8.39
C TYR A 10 -2.52 12.61 -7.84
N PHE A 11 -2.67 12.65 -6.51
CA PHE A 11 -3.82 12.16 -5.78
C PHE A 11 -5.16 12.42 -6.48
N LYS A 12 -5.93 11.34 -6.73
CA LYS A 12 -7.28 11.43 -7.27
C LYS A 12 -8.29 11.32 -6.12
N PRO A 13 -8.92 12.44 -5.70
CA PRO A 13 -9.93 12.39 -4.66
C PRO A 13 -11.16 11.63 -5.14
N PHE A 14 -11.85 10.99 -4.20
CA PHE A 14 -13.22 10.54 -4.38
C PHE A 14 -14.20 11.57 -3.84
N ASP A 15 -15.46 11.46 -4.29
CA ASP A 15 -16.54 12.24 -3.71
C ASP A 15 -16.68 11.90 -2.21
N THR A 16 -16.98 12.92 -1.41
CA THR A 16 -17.18 12.76 0.03
C THR A 16 -18.23 11.68 0.33
N ASP A 17 -17.96 10.83 1.31
CA ASP A 17 -18.83 9.74 1.78
C ASP A 17 -19.19 8.67 0.72
N SER A 18 -18.46 8.61 -0.40
CA SER A 18 -18.75 7.65 -1.49
C SER A 18 -18.08 6.28 -1.36
N ARG A 19 -17.05 6.16 -0.51
CA ARG A 19 -16.20 4.97 -0.38
C ARG A 19 -15.76 4.73 1.07
N TRP A 20 -15.80 3.47 1.49
CA TRP A 20 -15.30 3.02 2.78
C TRP A 20 -14.66 1.63 2.66
N ILE A 21 -13.78 1.32 3.61
CA ILE A 21 -13.35 -0.04 3.87
C ILE A 21 -13.92 -0.52 5.20
N ASN A 22 -14.20 -1.82 5.27
CA ASN A 22 -14.67 -2.46 6.49
C ASN A 22 -13.47 -3.07 7.22
N GLY A 23 -13.24 -2.65 8.45
CA GLY A 23 -12.30 -3.25 9.39
C GLY A 23 -12.94 -4.36 10.23
N ILE A 24 -12.13 -4.94 11.11
CA ILE A 24 -12.59 -5.91 12.11
C ILE A 24 -13.58 -5.22 13.06
N GLY A 25 -14.64 -5.93 13.46
CA GLY A 25 -15.64 -5.41 14.40
C GLY A 25 -16.65 -4.43 13.80
N ARG A 26 -16.83 -4.41 12.47
CA ARG A 26 -17.72 -3.49 11.73
C ARG A 26 -17.30 -2.02 11.78
N THR A 27 -16.05 -1.75 12.13
CA THR A 27 -15.48 -0.40 12.02
C THR A 27 -15.38 -0.03 10.54
N GLN A 28 -15.85 1.16 10.16
CA GLN A 28 -15.68 1.69 8.82
C GLN A 28 -14.65 2.80 8.82
N ALA A 29 -13.79 2.81 7.80
CA ALA A 29 -12.87 3.91 7.56
C ALA A 29 -13.12 4.48 6.17
N ALA A 30 -13.28 5.80 6.10
CA ALA A 30 -13.53 6.52 4.86
C ALA A 30 -12.28 6.50 3.96
N VAL A 31 -12.48 6.21 2.68
CA VAL A 31 -11.43 6.27 1.67
C VAL A 31 -11.62 7.56 0.88
N LEU A 32 -10.67 8.49 1.00
CA LEU A 32 -10.83 9.83 0.44
C LEU A 32 -10.29 9.95 -1.00
N GLY A 33 -9.59 8.93 -1.48
CA GLY A 33 -9.09 8.89 -2.85
C GLY A 33 -8.11 7.75 -3.05
N LYS A 34 -7.49 7.72 -4.24
CA LYS A 34 -6.46 6.74 -4.57
C LYS A 34 -5.40 7.30 -5.49
N GLU A 35 -4.23 6.68 -5.50
CA GLU A 35 -3.23 6.86 -6.55
C GLU A 35 -2.13 5.79 -6.52
N ASN A 36 -1.17 5.89 -7.43
CA ASN A 36 0.02 5.06 -7.42
C ASN A 36 1.09 5.60 -6.46
N ILE A 37 1.80 4.69 -5.78
CA ILE A 37 3.05 5.00 -5.08
C ILE A 37 4.22 4.57 -5.95
N HIS A 38 5.19 5.47 -6.15
CA HIS A 38 6.45 5.16 -6.81
C HIS A 38 7.56 4.96 -5.77
N ILE A 39 8.02 3.72 -5.65
CA ILE A 39 9.10 3.34 -4.76
C ILE A 39 10.39 3.30 -5.58
N VAL A 40 11.39 4.08 -5.16
CA VAL A 40 12.75 3.97 -5.69
C VAL A 40 13.61 3.43 -4.57
N THR A 41 14.15 2.23 -4.76
CA THR A 41 15.05 1.58 -3.82
C THR A 41 16.39 1.28 -4.48
N SER A 42 17.39 0.87 -3.72
CA SER A 42 18.69 0.43 -4.21
C SER A 42 19.01 -0.94 -3.66
N VAL A 43 19.28 -1.90 -4.53
CA VAL A 43 19.69 -3.27 -4.16
C VAL A 43 21.09 -3.49 -4.71
N ASN A 44 22.07 -3.72 -3.83
CA ASN A 44 23.48 -3.86 -4.19
C ASN A 44 24.01 -2.69 -5.04
N GLY A 45 23.59 -1.46 -4.74
CA GLY A 45 23.99 -0.25 -5.47
C GLY A 45 23.24 -0.02 -6.79
N VAL A 46 22.38 -0.95 -7.21
CA VAL A 46 21.54 -0.80 -8.41
C VAL A 46 20.20 -0.21 -8.02
N SER A 47 19.86 0.95 -8.59
CA SER A 47 18.54 1.55 -8.40
C SER A 47 17.44 0.70 -9.04
N LYS A 48 16.44 0.35 -8.25
CA LYS A 48 15.24 -0.37 -8.66
C LYS A 48 14.04 0.54 -8.46
N LYS A 49 13.15 0.56 -9.46
CA LYS A 49 11.89 1.29 -9.42
C LYS A 49 10.76 0.28 -9.32
N CYS A 50 9.88 0.48 -8.35
CA CYS A 50 8.65 -0.27 -8.18
C CYS A 50 7.48 0.73 -8.16
N THR A 51 6.35 0.35 -8.74
CA THR A 51 5.12 1.12 -8.62
C THR A 51 4.06 0.23 -8.00
N ILE A 52 3.47 0.69 -6.90
CA ILE A 52 2.28 0.06 -6.31
C ILE A 52 1.08 0.85 -6.84
N SER A 53 0.23 0.19 -7.62
CA SER A 53 -0.94 0.81 -8.23
C SER A 53 -2.15 0.81 -7.30
N ASP A 54 -3.06 1.76 -7.51
CA ASP A 54 -4.37 1.82 -6.83
C ASP A 54 -4.28 1.81 -5.29
N VAL A 55 -3.32 2.55 -4.73
CA VAL A 55 -3.18 2.73 -3.29
C VAL A 55 -4.25 3.70 -2.79
N LEU A 56 -5.01 3.26 -1.79
CA LEU A 56 -6.10 3.98 -1.17
C LEU A 56 -5.60 4.88 -0.04
N TYR A 57 -6.09 6.11 -0.01
CA TYR A 57 -5.85 7.06 1.06
C TYR A 57 -6.95 6.98 2.11
N THR A 58 -6.56 6.60 3.33
CA THR A 58 -7.48 6.36 4.45
C THR A 58 -6.95 7.06 5.72
N PRO A 59 -7.12 8.39 5.86
CA PRO A 59 -6.45 9.17 6.90
C PRO A 59 -6.80 8.74 8.32
N SER A 60 -8.01 8.21 8.56
CA SER A 60 -8.44 7.77 9.89
C SER A 60 -7.66 6.57 10.44
N ILE A 61 -6.97 5.81 9.57
CA ILE A 61 -6.09 4.70 9.97
C ILE A 61 -4.62 5.18 10.04
N GLY A 62 -4.33 6.38 9.55
CA GLY A 62 -2.99 6.96 9.56
C GLY A 62 -2.01 6.33 8.55
N ILE A 63 -2.46 5.38 7.74
CA ILE A 63 -1.66 4.69 6.73
C ILE A 63 -2.42 4.55 5.40
N ASN A 64 -1.67 4.54 4.30
CA ASN A 64 -2.18 4.19 2.98
C ASN A 64 -2.38 2.68 2.84
N LEU A 65 -3.40 2.26 2.06
CA LEU A 65 -3.77 0.85 1.91
C LEU A 65 -3.64 0.40 0.46
N PHE A 66 -3.14 -0.81 0.24
CA PHE A 66 -3.12 -1.43 -1.08
C PHE A 66 -3.53 -2.89 -0.99
N ALA A 67 -4.10 -3.42 -2.06
CA ALA A 67 -4.53 -4.81 -2.10
C ALA A 67 -3.34 -5.74 -2.34
N VAL A 68 -3.08 -6.63 -1.38
CA VAL A 68 -2.00 -7.63 -1.46
C VAL A 68 -2.18 -8.61 -2.62
N GLY A 69 -3.44 -8.87 -3.00
CA GLY A 69 -3.79 -9.72 -4.16
C GLY A 69 -3.23 -9.22 -5.50
N VAL A 70 -2.87 -7.94 -5.60
CA VAL A 70 -2.22 -7.39 -6.81
C VAL A 70 -0.85 -8.03 -7.03
N PHE A 71 -0.13 -8.36 -5.95
CA PHE A 71 1.17 -9.01 -6.04
C PHE A 71 1.04 -10.50 -6.33
N THR A 72 0.08 -11.18 -5.69
CA THR A 72 -0.11 -12.62 -5.89
C THR A 72 -0.66 -12.97 -7.27
N ALA A 73 -1.45 -12.08 -7.89
CA ALA A 73 -1.85 -12.22 -9.28
C ALA A 73 -0.67 -12.18 -10.26
N GLY A 74 0.43 -11.52 -9.88
CA GLY A 74 1.69 -11.46 -10.63
C GLY A 74 2.64 -12.62 -10.36
N GLY A 75 2.20 -13.65 -9.61
CA GLY A 75 3.03 -14.81 -9.24
C GLY A 75 3.99 -14.56 -8.08
N SER A 76 3.84 -13.45 -7.36
CA SER A 76 4.60 -13.21 -6.11
C SER A 76 3.91 -13.89 -4.93
N GLU A 77 4.68 -14.35 -3.96
CA GLU A 77 4.17 -14.84 -2.68
C GLU A 77 4.13 -13.71 -1.66
N VAL A 78 3.17 -13.75 -0.74
CA VAL A 78 3.11 -12.79 0.36
C VAL A 78 3.04 -13.51 1.69
N HIS A 79 4.05 -13.29 2.51
CA HIS A 79 4.21 -13.88 3.83
C HIS A 79 3.94 -12.84 4.89
N PHE A 80 3.08 -13.17 5.85
CA PHE A 80 2.80 -12.33 7.00
C PHE A 80 3.46 -12.92 8.25
N THR A 81 4.19 -12.08 8.96
CA THR A 81 4.65 -12.33 10.34
C THR A 81 3.95 -11.34 11.26
N GLU A 82 4.11 -11.49 12.58
CA GLU A 82 3.40 -10.70 13.59
C GLU A 82 3.24 -9.20 13.24
N SER A 83 4.33 -8.55 12.82
CA SER A 83 4.36 -7.11 12.52
C SER A 83 4.90 -6.76 11.13
N ARG A 84 5.20 -7.75 10.28
CA ARG A 84 5.82 -7.53 8.96
C ARG A 84 5.13 -8.33 7.88
N ALA A 85 5.11 -7.75 6.68
CA ALA A 85 4.72 -8.42 5.47
C ALA A 85 5.93 -8.50 4.52
N PHE A 86 6.16 -9.68 3.94
CA PHE A 86 7.19 -9.92 2.95
C PHE A 86 6.52 -10.28 1.63
N ILE A 87 6.92 -9.63 0.53
CA ILE A 87 6.46 -9.92 -0.82
C ILE A 87 7.64 -10.52 -1.58
N GLU A 88 7.57 -11.80 -1.91
CA GLU A 88 8.64 -12.54 -2.59
C GLU A 88 8.25 -12.78 -4.06
N SER A 89 9.12 -12.39 -4.99
CA SER A 89 9.03 -12.81 -6.39
C SER A 89 10.24 -13.67 -6.73
N GLY A 90 10.20 -14.42 -7.84
CA GLY A 90 11.32 -15.28 -8.25
C GLY A 90 12.68 -14.56 -8.40
N ASP A 91 12.68 -13.23 -8.43
CA ASP A 91 13.88 -12.38 -8.53
C ASP A 91 14.31 -11.75 -7.18
N GLY A 92 13.62 -12.05 -6.07
CA GLY A 92 13.96 -11.60 -4.71
C GLY A 92 12.77 -11.18 -3.84
N ALA A 93 13.04 -10.76 -2.59
CA ALA A 93 12.02 -10.38 -1.62
C ALA A 93 12.00 -8.86 -1.33
N LEU A 94 10.81 -8.28 -1.25
CA LEU A 94 10.51 -6.95 -0.73
C LEU A 94 10.00 -7.08 0.72
N GLU A 95 10.73 -6.54 1.69
CA GLU A 95 10.29 -6.47 3.09
C GLU A 95 9.54 -5.17 3.36
N MET A 96 8.37 -5.27 4.00
CA MET A 96 7.56 -4.13 4.43
C MET A 96 7.31 -4.20 5.94
N THR A 97 7.64 -3.12 6.64
CA THR A 97 7.38 -2.96 8.08
C THR A 97 6.26 -1.97 8.28
N ALA A 98 5.26 -2.33 9.10
CA ALA A 98 4.30 -1.36 9.62
C ALA A 98 4.93 -0.66 10.83
N THR A 99 5.14 0.66 10.75
CA THR A 99 5.61 1.51 11.86
C THR A 99 4.50 2.43 12.33
#